data_AF-A0A9P9D218-F1
#
_entry.id   AF-A0A9P9D218-F1
#
_cell.length_a   1.000
_cell.length_b   1.000
_cell.length_c   1.000
_cell.angle_alpha   90.00
_cell.angle_beta   90.00
_cell.angle_gamma   90.00
#
_symmetry.space_group_name_H-M   'P 1'
#
loop_
_entity.id
_entity.type
_entity.pdbx_description
1 polymer ?
#
loop_
_entity_poly.entity_id
_entity_poly.type
_entity_poly.pdbx_seq_one_letter_code
_entity_poly.pdbx_strand_id
1 'polypeptide(L)'
;GWQGIPALAKLHALAVYIRSSALHNDQWYDAVGKQLGIDNITRWSSWHRVITIALKKKPQIIQFTAEHDSDLEGNTLSSRDWEMLERTLEFLQPFYEATLEAEGAMSSISQSLELLDLLL
;
A
#
# COMPACT_ATOMS: atom_id res chain seq x y z
N GLY A 1 3.85 13.30 -6.45
CA GLY A 1 4.07 12.34 -5.37
C GLY A 1 2.76 11.68 -4.97
N TRP A 2 2.81 10.42 -4.57
CA TRP A 2 1.65 9.62 -4.16
C TRP A 2 0.92 10.15 -2.91
N GLN A 3 1.57 11.01 -2.11
CA GLN A 3 0.99 11.66 -0.93
C GLN A 3 -0.22 12.57 -1.21
N GLY A 4 -0.40 13.01 -2.47
CA GLY A 4 -1.57 13.80 -2.87
C GLY A 4 -2.86 12.98 -3.03
N ILE A 5 -2.77 11.64 -2.98
CA ILE A 5 -3.91 10.74 -3.13
C ILE A 5 -4.44 10.39 -1.73
N PRO A 6 -5.68 10.81 -1.36
CA PRO A 6 -6.19 10.65 0.00
C PRO A 6 -6.19 9.21 0.51
N ALA A 7 -6.58 8.26 -0.35
CA ALA A 7 -6.61 6.83 0.01
C ALA A 7 -5.23 6.28 0.37
N LEU A 8 -4.18 6.74 -0.33
CA LEU A 8 -2.80 6.34 -0.05
C LEU A 8 -2.26 7.02 1.20
N ALA A 9 -2.58 8.31 1.41
CA ALA A 9 -2.22 9.00 2.64
C ALA A 9 -2.79 8.30 3.89
N LYS A 10 -4.05 7.83 3.83
CA LYS A 10 -4.66 7.03 4.90
C LYS A 10 -4.00 5.67 5.08
N LEU A 11 -3.69 4.98 3.98
CA LEU A 11 -3.00 3.69 4.04
C LEU A 11 -1.58 3.83 4.63
N HIS A 12 -0.88 4.94 4.33
CA HIS A 12 0.39 5.31 4.98
C HIS A 12 0.21 5.59 6.47
N ALA A 13 -0.81 6.36 6.85
CA ALA A 13 -1.10 6.65 8.25
C ALA A 13 -1.34 5.37 9.05
N LEU A 14 -2.08 4.39 8.48
CA LEU A 14 -2.25 3.08 9.07
C LEU A 14 -0.91 2.33 9.22
N ALA A 15 -0.05 2.35 8.18
CA ALA A 15 1.28 1.76 8.27
C ALA A 15 2.15 2.41 9.36
N VAL A 16 2.05 3.73 9.53
CA VAL A 16 2.72 4.50 10.60
C VAL A 16 2.18 4.13 11.98
N TYR A 17 0.87 3.97 12.14
CA TYR A 17 0.25 3.53 13.38
C TYR A 17 0.74 2.13 13.79
N ILE A 18 0.73 1.17 12.86
CA ILE A 18 1.15 -0.22 13.13
C ILE A 18 2.60 -0.29 13.61
N ARG A 19 3.48 0.58 13.13
CA ARG A 19 4.91 0.60 13.50
C ARG A 19 5.24 1.50 14.69
N SER A 20 4.30 2.29 15.19
CA SER A 20 4.57 3.24 16.27
C SER A 20 4.85 2.54 17.61
N SER A 21 4.40 1.29 17.76
CA SER A 21 4.62 0.45 18.94
C SER A 21 4.70 -1.03 18.57
N ALA A 22 5.48 -1.80 19.34
CA ALA A 22 5.50 -3.26 19.23
C ALA A 22 4.10 -3.87 19.47
N LEU A 23 3.34 -3.28 20.42
CA LEU A 23 1.98 -3.73 20.71
C LEU A 23 1.06 -3.60 19.49
N HIS A 24 1.08 -2.47 18.78
CA HIS A 24 0.28 -2.28 17.57
C HIS A 24 0.69 -3.25 16.46
N ASN A 25 1.99 -3.55 16.38
CA ASN A 25 2.51 -4.51 15.39
C ASN A 25 1.99 -5.92 15.66
N ASP A 26 2.03 -6.35 16.93
CA ASP A 26 1.55 -7.66 17.35
C ASP A 26 0.03 -7.79 17.16
N GLN A 27 -0.74 -6.79 17.62
CA GLN A 27 -2.20 -6.74 17.41
C GLN A 27 -2.58 -6.79 15.92
N TRP A 28 -1.85 -6.04 15.09
CA TRP A 28 -2.05 -6.09 13.65
C TRP A 28 -1.75 -7.48 13.08
N TYR A 29 -0.63 -8.09 13.49
CA TYR A 29 -0.24 -9.41 12.99
C TYR A 29 -1.26 -10.47 13.38
N ASP A 30 -1.78 -10.42 14.61
CA ASP A 30 -2.82 -11.34 15.10
C ASP A 30 -4.14 -11.18 14.33
N ALA A 31 -4.56 -9.94 14.03
CA ALA A 31 -5.81 -9.67 13.32
C ALA A 31 -5.72 -9.94 11.80
N VAL A 32 -4.62 -9.53 11.16
CA VAL A 32 -4.48 -9.51 9.69
C VAL A 32 -3.66 -10.69 9.17
N GLY A 33 -2.77 -11.25 9.99
CA GLY A 33 -1.91 -12.39 9.64
C GLY A 33 -0.87 -12.08 8.56
N LYS A 34 -0.59 -10.80 8.30
CA LYS A 34 0.40 -10.36 7.31
C LYS A 34 0.84 -8.93 7.58
N GLN A 35 2.14 -8.66 7.46
CA GLN A 35 2.64 -7.29 7.48
C GLN A 35 2.08 -6.49 6.30
N LEU A 36 1.61 -5.27 6.56
CA LEU A 36 1.13 -4.36 5.52
C LEU A 36 2.26 -3.95 4.56
N GLY A 37 3.49 -3.88 5.08
CA GLY A 37 4.68 -3.39 4.37
C GLY A 37 4.97 -1.93 4.72
N ILE A 38 6.20 -1.51 4.45
CA ILE A 38 6.59 -0.10 4.51
C ILE A 38 6.38 0.44 3.10
N ASP A 39 5.46 1.37 2.94
CA ASP A 39 5.37 2.14 1.71
C ASP A 39 6.55 3.11 1.64
N ASN A 40 7.30 3.07 0.54
CA ASN A 40 8.11 4.20 0.14
C ASN A 40 7.16 5.17 -0.57
N ILE A 41 6.82 6.25 0.12
CA ILE A 41 5.88 7.28 -0.33
C ILE A 41 6.16 7.83 -1.74
N THR A 42 7.38 7.67 -2.29
CA THR A 42 7.74 8.10 -3.65
C THR A 42 7.82 6.97 -4.68
N ARG A 43 7.85 5.68 -4.28
CA ARG A 43 8.06 4.57 -5.24
C ARG A 43 6.77 3.80 -5.51
N TRP A 44 6.40 3.72 -6.78
CA TRP A 44 5.16 3.05 -7.20
C TRP A 44 5.21 1.54 -6.94
N SER A 45 6.39 0.93 -7.03
CA SER A 45 6.62 -0.49 -6.79
C SER A 45 6.29 -0.89 -5.34
N SER A 46 6.61 -0.01 -4.40
CA SER A 46 6.26 -0.19 -2.98
C SER A 46 4.75 -0.02 -2.76
N TRP A 47 4.14 0.99 -3.37
CA TRP A 47 2.69 1.19 -3.32
C TRP A 47 1.91 0.02 -3.93
N HIS A 48 2.33 -0.50 -5.09
CA HIS A 48 1.71 -1.68 -5.71
C HIS A 48 1.65 -2.86 -4.72
N ARG A 49 2.77 -3.16 -4.05
CA ARG A 49 2.84 -4.24 -3.04
C ARG A 49 1.92 -3.98 -1.84
N VAL A 50 1.96 -2.78 -1.28
CA VAL A 50 1.18 -2.40 -0.09
C VAL A 50 -0.32 -2.44 -0.40
N ILE A 51 -0.74 -1.87 -1.54
CA ILE A 51 -2.13 -1.89 -2.01
C ILE A 51 -2.60 -3.33 -2.26
N THR A 52 -1.76 -4.16 -2.89
CA THR A 52 -2.07 -5.58 -3.11
C THR A 52 -2.36 -6.31 -1.80
N ILE A 53 -1.57 -6.05 -0.76
CA ILE A 53 -1.79 -6.66 0.57
C ILE A 53 -3.08 -6.12 1.18
N ALA A 54 -3.29 -4.81 1.13
CA ALA A 54 -4.47 -4.16 1.69
C ALA A 54 -5.76 -4.73 1.09
N LEU A 55 -5.84 -4.87 -0.24
CA LEU A 55 -7.02 -5.42 -0.92
C LEU A 55 -7.24 -6.90 -0.60
N LYS A 56 -6.17 -7.71 -0.54
CA LYS A 56 -6.26 -9.13 -0.14
C LYS A 56 -6.73 -9.33 1.30
N LYS A 57 -6.55 -8.33 2.16
CA LYS A 57 -6.88 -8.36 3.58
C LYS A 57 -7.99 -7.37 3.95
N LYS A 58 -8.73 -6.85 2.98
CA LYS A 58 -9.75 -5.80 3.16
C LYS A 58 -10.72 -6.08 4.31
N PRO A 59 -11.31 -7.29 4.46
CA PRO A 59 -12.20 -7.58 5.59
C PRO A 59 -11.51 -7.46 6.96
N GLN A 60 -10.29 -7.99 7.08
CA GLN A 60 -9.51 -7.94 8.33
C GLN A 60 -9.10 -6.51 8.67
N ILE A 61 -8.71 -5.72 7.67
CA ILE A 61 -8.33 -4.32 7.87
C ILE A 61 -9.54 -3.48 8.28
N ILE A 62 -10.71 -3.69 7.67
CA ILE A 62 -11.95 -3.00 8.07
C ILE A 62 -12.28 -3.33 9.53
N GLN A 63 -12.21 -4.60 9.93
CA GLN A 63 -12.47 -5.00 11.31
C GLN A 63 -11.45 -4.38 12.28
N PHE A 64 -10.15 -4.52 12.00
CA PHE A 64 -9.08 -3.99 12.84
C PHE A 64 -9.21 -2.48 13.03
N THR A 65 -9.46 -1.74 11.95
CA THR A 65 -9.56 -0.28 12.00
C THR A 65 -10.83 0.19 12.70
N ALA A 66 -11.93 -0.57 12.65
CA ALA A 66 -13.12 -0.28 13.44
C ALA A 66 -12.89 -0.47 14.96
N GLU A 67 -12.07 -1.44 15.35
CA GLU A 67 -11.72 -1.71 16.76
C GLU A 67 -10.76 -0.66 17.34
N HIS A 68 -10.02 0.07 16.49
CA HIS A 68 -9.00 1.05 16.86
C HIS A 68 -9.30 2.46 16.31
N ASP A 69 -10.57 2.76 16.00
CA ASP A 69 -10.94 4.00 15.30
C ASP A 69 -10.55 5.27 16.09
N SER A 70 -10.62 5.20 17.44
CA SER A 70 -10.18 6.29 18.32
C SER A 70 -8.70 6.63 18.19
N ASP A 71 -7.87 5.63 17.90
CA ASP A 71 -6.41 5.77 17.84
C ASP A 71 -5.92 6.13 16.43
N LEU A 72 -6.77 5.93 15.41
CA LEU A 72 -6.47 6.20 14.01
C LEU A 72 -6.84 7.62 13.57
N GLU A 73 -7.42 8.44 14.46
CA GLU A 73 -7.74 9.87 14.22
C GLU A 73 -8.52 10.12 12.91
N GLY A 74 -9.44 9.21 12.55
CA GLY A 74 -10.24 9.32 11.32
C GLY A 74 -9.51 8.95 10.03
N ASN A 75 -8.35 8.30 10.11
CA ASN A 75 -7.62 7.76 8.96
C ASN A 75 -8.16 6.40 8.45
N THR A 76 -9.34 6.02 8.91
CA THR A 76 -10.08 4.84 8.43
C THR A 76 -10.41 4.97 6.94
N LEU A 77 -10.20 3.88 6.19
CA LEU A 77 -10.48 3.83 4.75
C LEU A 77 -11.98 3.69 4.51
N SER A 78 -12.58 4.69 3.85
CA SER A 78 -13.97 4.65 3.41
C SER A 78 -14.15 3.74 2.19
N SER A 79 -15.40 3.42 1.83
CA SER A 79 -15.70 2.65 0.60
C SER A 79 -15.08 3.28 -0.65
N ARG A 80 -15.10 4.63 -0.75
CA ARG A 80 -14.48 5.37 -1.86
C ARG A 80 -12.96 5.27 -1.85
N ASP A 81 -12.34 5.22 -0.67
CA ASP A 81 -10.90 5.04 -0.56
C ASP A 81 -10.52 3.65 -1.07
N TRP A 82 -11.27 2.61 -0.70
CA TRP A 82 -11.04 1.25 -1.21
C TRP A 82 -11.18 1.15 -2.72
N GLU A 83 -12.20 1.77 -3.31
CA GLU A 83 -12.35 1.84 -4.78
C GLU A 83 -11.16 2.57 -5.44
N MET A 84 -10.65 3.63 -4.81
CA MET A 84 -9.47 4.34 -5.29
C MET A 84 -8.21 3.46 -5.23
N LEU A 85 -8.04 2.65 -4.19
CA LEU A 85 -6.95 1.68 -4.09
C LEU A 85 -7.02 0.62 -5.19
N GLU A 86 -8.22 0.10 -5.49
CA GLU A 86 -8.45 -0.85 -6.58
C GLU A 86 -8.05 -0.25 -7.93
N ARG A 87 -8.52 0.96 -8.26
CA ARG A 87 -8.15 1.68 -9.49
C ARG A 87 -6.66 2.00 -9.58
N THR A 88 -6.05 2.34 -8.44
CA THR A 88 -4.62 2.60 -8.38
C THR A 88 -3.83 1.33 -8.68
N LEU A 89 -4.26 0.18 -8.13
CA LEU A 89 -3.61 -1.09 -8.43
C LEU A 89 -3.76 -1.47 -9.91
N GLU A 90 -4.94 -1.30 -10.49
CA GLU A 90 -5.19 -1.51 -11.92
C GLU A 90 -4.28 -0.64 -12.79
N PHE A 91 -4.09 0.64 -12.42
CA PHE A 91 -3.18 1.54 -13.11
C PHE A 91 -1.71 1.10 -13.01
N LEU A 92 -1.30 0.58 -11.85
CA LEU A 92 0.08 0.14 -11.61
C LEU A 92 0.39 -1.24 -12.21
N GLN A 93 -0.63 -2.05 -12.50
CA GLN A 93 -0.47 -3.44 -12.91
C GLN A 93 0.40 -3.63 -14.18
N PRO A 94 0.21 -2.85 -15.27
CA PRO A 94 1.04 -3.01 -16.47
C PRO A 94 2.53 -2.71 -16.23
N PHE A 95 2.85 -1.77 -15.34
CA PHE A 95 4.23 -1.45 -14.98
C PHE A 95 4.88 -2.58 -14.18
N TYR A 96 4.11 -3.17 -13.25
CA TYR A 96 4.55 -4.33 -12.48
C TYR A 96 4.83 -5.55 -13.37
N GLU A 97 3.93 -5.87 -14.30
CA GLU A 97 4.10 -6.97 -15.25
C GLU A 97 5.30 -6.75 -16.17
N ALA A 98 5.46 -5.54 -16.72
CA ALA A 98 6.61 -5.21 -17.55
C ALA A 98 7.94 -5.32 -16.78
N THR A 99 7.95 -5.00 -15.47
CA THR A 99 9.13 -5.18 -14.61
C THR A 99 9.46 -6.66 -14.45
N LEU A 100 8.48 -7.50 -14.13
CA LEU A 100 8.68 -8.94 -13.95
C LEU A 100 9.18 -9.63 -15.23
N GLU A 101 8.66 -9.23 -16.40
CA GLU A 101 9.13 -9.74 -17.68
C GLU A 101 10.55 -9.28 -18.01
N ALA A 102 10.88 -8.00 -17.74
CA ALA A 102 12.21 -7.44 -17.98
C ALA A 102 13.28 -7.96 -17.00
N GLU A 103 12.93 -8.29 -15.75
CA GLU A 103 13.86 -8.95 -14.81
C GLU A 103 14.24 -10.37 -15.28
N GLY A 104 13.33 -11.06 -15.98
CA GLY A 104 13.61 -12.34 -16.63
C GLY A 104 14.44 -12.25 -17.91
N ALA A 105 14.48 -11.07 -18.54
CA ALA A 105 15.16 -10.82 -19.80
C ALA A 105 16.04 -9.56 -19.68
N MET A 106 17.33 -9.71 -19.36
CA MET A 106 18.30 -8.59 -19.20
C MET A 106 18.07 -7.45 -20.21
N SER A 107 17.33 -6.39 -19.84
CA SER A 107 16.91 -5.35 -20.80
C SER A 107 16.79 -3.95 -20.21
N SER A 108 16.85 -2.97 -21.11
CA SER A 108 16.77 -1.51 -20.87
C SER A 108 15.42 -1.00 -20.33
N ILE A 109 14.41 -1.87 -20.24
CA ILE A 109 13.08 -1.53 -19.71
C ILE A 109 13.15 -1.25 -18.20
N SER A 110 13.97 -2.01 -17.45
CA SER A 110 14.18 -1.79 -16.01
C SER A 110 14.69 -0.37 -15.70
N GLN A 111 15.56 0.19 -16.54
CA GLN A 111 16.04 1.58 -16.39
C GLN A 111 14.96 2.63 -16.65
N SER A 112 14.07 2.40 -17.63
CA SER A 112 12.93 3.30 -17.88
C SER A 112 11.93 3.30 -16.72
N LEU A 113 11.82 2.17 -16.01
CA LEU A 113 10.95 2.00 -14.85
C LEU A 113 11.55 2.58 -13.56
N GLU A 114 12.88 2.51 -13.38
CA GLU A 114 13.60 3.24 -12.34
C GLU A 114 13.44 4.77 -12.50
N LEU A 115 13.40 5.26 -13.75
CA LEU A 115 13.07 6.65 -14.05
C LEU A 115 11.62 7.00 -13.71
N LEU A 116 10.68 6.08 -13.89
CA LEU A 116 9.28 6.25 -13.46
C LEU A 116 9.16 6.40 -11.94
N ASP A 117 9.97 5.65 -11.17
CA ASP A 117 10.12 5.78 -9.71
C ASP A 117 10.66 7.16 -9.25
N LEU A 118 11.31 7.92 -10.15
CA LEU A 118 11.80 9.27 -9.89
C LEU A 118 10.84 10.38 -10.32
N LEU A 119 9.92 10.10 -11.25
CA LEU A 119 9.05 11.10 -11.89
C LEU A 119 7.66 11.23 -11.23
N LEU A 120 7.22 10.23 -10.46
CA LEU A 120 5.89 10.20 -9.80
C LEU A 120 5.93 10.69 -8.34
#